data_AF-V5H4B3-F1
#
_entry.id   AF-V5H4B3-F1
#
_cell.length_a   1.000
_cell.length_b   1.000
_cell.length_c   1.000
_cell.angle_alpha   90.00
_cell.angle_beta   90.00
_cell.angle_gamma   90.00
#
_symmetry.space_group_name_H-M   'P 1'
#
loop_
_entity.id
_entity.type
_entity.pdbx_description
1 polymer ?
#
loop_
_entity_poly.entity_id
_entity_poly.type
_entity_poly.pdbx_seq_one_letter_code
_entity_poly.pdbx_strand_id
1 'polypeptide(L)'
;MEVSSDVLLLSMLLLLVTNRDNIDPGIAALLVSYMLNAISPFNYLIFYSTELEATLVSAERLDEYRRLTPEAPWRSNCSPDPRWPESGAVSFKSYSTRY
;
A
#
# COMPACT_ATOMS: atom_id res chain seq x y z
N MET A 1 9.29 -15.79 3.87
CA MET A 1 8.34 -16.30 4.88
C MET A 1 8.88 -17.55 5.57
N GLU A 2 9.25 -18.59 4.83
CA GLU A 2 9.87 -19.79 5.45
C GLU A 2 11.16 -19.46 6.20
N VAL A 3 12.11 -18.76 5.55
CA VAL A 3 13.38 -18.38 6.20
C VAL A 3 13.18 -17.48 7.43
N SER A 4 12.21 -16.55 7.41
CA SER A 4 11.93 -15.68 8.56
C SER A 4 11.34 -16.47 9.73
N SER A 5 10.46 -17.42 9.44
CA SER A 5 9.90 -18.35 10.42
C SER A 5 10.98 -19.23 11.05
N ASP A 6 11.88 -19.77 10.24
CA ASP A 6 12.97 -20.64 10.70
C ASP A 6 13.97 -19.88 11.58
N VAL A 7 14.27 -18.62 11.24
CA VAL A 7 15.13 -17.76 12.06
C VAL A 7 14.47 -17.44 13.41
N LEU A 8 13.15 -17.17 13.42
CA LEU A 8 12.41 -16.94 14.66
C LEU A 8 12.42 -18.20 15.54
N LEU A 9 12.12 -19.37 14.97
CA LEU A 9 12.20 -20.66 15.66
C LEU A 9 13.58 -20.93 16.25
N LEU A 10 14.62 -20.81 15.42
CA LEU A 10 16.00 -21.04 15.84
C LEU A 10 16.40 -20.10 16.98
N SER A 11 16.04 -18.82 16.89
CA SER A 11 16.36 -17.83 17.92
C SER A 11 15.69 -18.15 19.26
N MET A 12 14.41 -18.55 19.24
CA MET A 12 13.67 -18.89 20.45
C MET A 12 14.18 -20.19 21.09
N LEU A 13 14.48 -21.20 20.28
CA LEU A 13 15.05 -22.46 20.75
C LEU A 13 16.48 -22.25 21.30
N LEU A 14 17.28 -21.39 20.66
CA LEU A 14 18.61 -21.03 21.16
C LEU A 14 18.52 -20.38 22.54
N LEU A 15 17.64 -19.39 22.71
CA LEU A 15 17.41 -18.73 24.00
C LEU A 15 16.94 -19.71 25.09
N LEU A 16 16.08 -20.66 24.73
CA LEU A 16 15.60 -21.70 25.63
C LEU A 16 16.76 -22.61 26.09
N VAL A 17 17.60 -23.05 25.16
CA VAL A 17 18.75 -23.93 25.45
C VAL A 17 19.80 -23.21 26.28
N THR A 18 20.08 -21.93 26.02
CA THR A 18 21.01 -21.13 26.82
C THR A 18 20.52 -20.93 28.26
N ASN A 19 19.20 -20.86 28.47
CA ASN A 19 18.60 -20.66 29.79
C ASN A 19 18.08 -21.95 30.45
N ARG A 20 18.51 -23.12 29.96
CA ARG A 20 17.99 -24.41 30.42
C ARG A 20 18.11 -24.66 31.93
N ASP A 21 19.14 -24.10 32.58
CA ASP A 21 19.40 -24.32 34.01
C ASP A 21 18.58 -23.37 34.91
N ASN A 22 17.97 -22.33 34.31
CA ASN A 22 17.16 -21.32 35.01
C ASN A 22 15.65 -21.48 34.77
N ILE A 23 15.24 -22.36 33.86
CA ILE A 23 13.84 -22.52 33.43
C ILE A 23 13.37 -23.93 33.77
N ASP A 24 12.21 -24.03 34.44
CA ASP A 24 11.57 -25.31 34.70
C ASP A 24 11.20 -26.02 33.38
N PRO A 25 11.48 -27.33 33.23
CA PRO A 25 11.20 -28.07 32.00
C PRO A 25 9.74 -28.00 31.53
N GLY A 26 8.78 -27.90 32.46
CA GLY A 26 7.36 -27.75 32.13
C GLY A 26 7.05 -26.40 31.49
N ILE A 27 7.66 -25.33 32.00
CA ILE A 27 7.56 -23.97 31.43
C ILE A 27 8.26 -23.94 30.07
N ALA A 28 9.41 -24.62 29.93
CA ALA A 28 10.13 -24.69 28.67
C ALA A 28 9.28 -25.31 27.55
N ALA A 29 8.61 -26.44 27.82
CA ALA A 29 7.73 -27.10 26.87
C ALA A 29 6.48 -26.25 26.52
N LEU A 30 5.94 -25.53 27.51
CA LEU A 30 4.84 -24.59 27.30
C LEU A 30 5.25 -23.44 26.37
N LEU A 31 6.44 -22.86 26.58
CA LEU A 31 6.98 -21.80 25.74
C LEU A 31 7.12 -22.26 24.29
N VAL A 32 7.74 -23.43 24.06
CA VAL A 32 7.87 -24.00 22.71
C VAL A 32 6.50 -24.18 22.05
N SER A 33 5.51 -24.67 22.79
CA SER A 33 4.15 -24.87 22.28
C SER A 33 3.48 -23.54 21.87
N TYR A 34 3.69 -22.48 22.65
CA TYR A 34 3.20 -21.15 22.29
C TYR A 34 3.93 -20.56 21.10
N MET A 35 5.25 -20.71 21.00
CA MET A 35 6.02 -20.20 19.87
C MET A 35 5.58 -20.87 18.56
N LEU A 36 5.41 -22.20 18.56
CA LEU A 36 4.89 -22.96 17.42
C LEU A 36 3.52 -22.45 16.94
N ASN A 37 2.63 -22.10 17.87
CA ASN A 37 1.33 -21.51 17.52
C ASN A 37 1.45 -20.07 17.02
N ALA A 38 2.39 -19.28 17.55
CA ALA A 38 2.55 -17.87 17.21
C ALA A 38 3.23 -17.62 15.84
N ILE A 39 3.98 -18.58 15.32
CA ILE A 39 4.70 -18.44 14.04
C ILE A 39 3.77 -18.27 12.84
N SER A 40 2.70 -19.07 12.79
CA SER A 40 1.72 -19.00 11.71
C SER A 40 1.09 -17.60 11.57
N PRO A 41 0.48 -17.02 12.62
CA PRO A 41 -0.06 -15.66 12.53
C PRO A 41 1.00 -14.59 12.29
N PHE A 42 2.24 -14.77 12.76
CA PHE A 42 3.34 -13.84 12.45
C PHE A 42 3.68 -13.78 10.95
N ASN A 43 3.70 -14.94 10.28
CA ASN A 43 3.91 -14.98 8.84
C ASN A 43 2.77 -14.27 8.09
N TYR A 44 1.52 -14.51 8.50
CA TYR A 44 0.37 -13.80 7.93
C TYR A 44 0.44 -12.29 8.19
N LEU A 45 0.88 -11.86 9.37
CA LEU A 45 1.03 -10.44 9.71
C LEU A 45 1.96 -9.74 8.72
N ILE A 46 3.14 -10.31 8.43
CA ILE A 46 4.09 -9.74 7.47
C ILE A 46 3.45 -9.61 6.08
N PHE A 47 2.71 -10.64 5.65
CA PHE A 47 2.02 -10.64 4.37
C PHE A 47 0.97 -9.53 4.31
N TYR A 48 0.09 -9.47 5.31
CA TYR A 48 -0.97 -8.46 5.37
C TYR A 48 -0.42 -7.04 5.52
N SER A 49 0.70 -6.85 6.22
CA SER A 49 1.35 -5.54 6.32
C SER A 49 1.80 -5.05 4.95
N THR A 50 2.39 -5.94 4.14
CA THR A 50 2.85 -5.60 2.79
C THR A 50 1.67 -5.28 1.86
N GLU A 51 0.60 -6.08 1.92
CA GLU A 51 -0.63 -5.82 1.17
C GLU A 51 -1.26 -4.48 1.57
N LEU A 52 -1.33 -4.19 2.87
CA LEU A 52 -1.85 -2.92 3.37
C LEU A 52 -1.04 -1.75 2.83
N GLU A 53 0.29 -1.81 2.92
CA GLU A 53 1.17 -0.74 2.41
C GLU A 53 0.95 -0.49 0.91
N ALA A 54 0.83 -1.54 0.10
CA ALA A 54 0.54 -1.41 -1.33
C ALA A 54 -0.84 -0.75 -1.59
N THR A 55 -1.86 -1.12 -0.81
CA THR A 55 -3.19 -0.50 -0.93
C THR A 55 -3.19 0.97 -0.47
N LEU A 56 -2.40 1.31 0.54
CA LEU A 56 -2.26 2.68 1.04
C LEU A 56 -1.68 3.61 -0.03
N VAL A 57 -0.62 3.20 -0.72
CA VAL A 57 -0.02 3.98 -1.83
C VAL A 57 -1.06 4.28 -2.92
N SER A 58 -1.98 3.35 -3.19
CA SER A 58 -3.07 3.57 -4.15
C SER A 58 -4.07 4.62 -3.64
N ALA A 59 -4.39 4.61 -2.35
CA ALA A 59 -5.23 5.62 -1.73
C ALA A 59 -4.56 7.02 -1.71
N GLU A 60 -3.25 7.07 -1.46
CA GLU A 60 -2.46 8.32 -1.52
C GLU A 60 -2.50 8.93 -2.92
N ARG A 61 -2.32 8.12 -3.99
CA ARG A 61 -2.45 8.59 -5.38
C ARG A 61 -3.85 9.10 -5.70
N LEU A 62 -4.89 8.47 -5.16
CA LEU A 62 -6.26 8.94 -5.34
C LEU A 62 -6.48 10.30 -4.67
N ASP A 63 -5.92 10.49 -3.47
CA ASP A 63 -5.98 11.78 -2.78
C ASP A 63 -5.16 12.86 -3.51
N GLU A 64 -4.01 12.49 -4.08
CA GLU A 64 -3.22 13.38 -4.93
C GLU A 64 -4.04 13.84 -6.15
N TYR A 65 -4.69 12.93 -6.87
CA TYR A 65 -5.53 13.27 -8.02
C TYR A 65 -6.74 14.13 -7.66
N ARG A 66 -7.30 13.95 -6.47
CA ARG A 66 -8.37 14.81 -5.97
C ARG A 66 -7.91 16.27 -5.77
N ARG A 67 -6.64 16.47 -5.40
CA ARG A 67 -6.08 17.80 -5.11
C ARG A 67 -5.56 18.54 -6.34
N LEU A 68 -5.42 17.84 -7.49
CA LEU A 68 -5.02 18.48 -8.73
C LEU A 68 -6.03 19.56 -9.14
N THR A 69 -5.53 20.69 -9.63
CA THR A 69 -6.38 21.71 -10.24
C THR A 69 -7.06 21.11 -11.47
N PRO A 70 -8.39 21.03 -11.50
CA PRO A 70 -9.10 20.50 -12.65
C PRO A 70 -8.91 21.43 -13.85
N GLU A 71 -8.96 20.85 -15.04
CA GLU A 71 -9.02 21.62 -16.27
C GLU A 71 -10.29 22.48 -16.34
N ALA A 72 -10.39 23.32 -17.37
CA ALA A 72 -11.56 24.16 -17.59
C ALA A 72 -12.86 23.32 -17.55
N PRO A 73 -13.96 23.86 -17.00
CA PRO A 73 -15.22 23.12 -16.90
C PRO A 73 -15.69 22.57 -18.23
N TRP A 74 -16.25 21.36 -18.22
CA TRP A 74 -16.79 20.70 -19.41
C TRP A 74 -17.85 21.54 -20.13
N ARG A 75 -18.62 22.33 -19.36
CA ARG A 75 -19.58 23.29 -19.90
C ARG A 75 -19.10 24.70 -19.60
N SER A 76 -18.88 25.46 -20.68
CA SER A 76 -18.66 26.90 -20.59
C SER A 76 -19.94 27.60 -20.14
N ASN A 77 -19.80 28.70 -19.39
CA ASN A 77 -20.91 29.61 -19.11
C ASN A 77 -21.43 30.29 -20.39
N CYS A 78 -20.63 30.30 -21.46
CA CYS A 78 -21.01 30.75 -22.79
C CYS A 78 -21.18 29.54 -23.70
N SER A 79 -22.43 29.10 -23.87
CA SER A 79 -22.79 28.14 -24.90
C SER A 79 -22.83 28.85 -26.26
N PRO A 80 -22.30 28.25 -27.33
CA PRO A 80 -22.48 28.77 -28.66
C PRO A 80 -23.97 28.68 -29.07
N ASP A 81 -24.38 29.52 -30.03
CA ASP A 81 -25.72 29.49 -30.59
C ASP A 81 -26.06 28.09 -31.14
N PRO A 82 -27.31 27.58 -31.05
CA PRO A 82 -27.71 26.31 -31.65
C PRO A 82 -27.35 26.14 -33.13
N ARG A 83 -27.14 27.23 -33.88
CA ARG A 83 -26.73 27.20 -35.28
C ARG A 83 -25.22 27.10 -35.47
N TRP A 84 -24.43 27.22 -34.41
CA TRP A 84 -22.99 27.11 -34.46
C TRP A 84 -22.54 25.64 -34.69
N PRO A 85 -21.51 25.39 -35.52
CA PRO A 85 -20.83 26.35 -36.40
C PRO A 85 -21.52 26.45 -37.77
N GLU A 86 -21.93 27.65 -38.20
CA GLU A 86 -22.64 27.84 -39.48
C GLU A 86 -21.74 27.67 -40.72
N SER A 87 -20.51 28.19 -40.67
CA SER A 87 -19.57 28.17 -41.81
C SER A 87 -18.27 27.42 -41.53
N GLY A 88 -17.99 27.04 -40.28
CA GLY A 88 -16.81 26.24 -39.93
C GLY A 88 -15.44 26.82 -40.27
N ALA A 89 -15.30 28.15 -40.36
CA ALA A 89 -14.02 28.79 -40.67
C ALA A 89 -13.13 28.94 -39.41
N VAL A 90 -11.86 28.56 -39.52
CA VAL A 90 -10.85 28.68 -38.44
C VAL A 90 -9.77 29.66 -38.89
N SER A 91 -9.42 30.61 -38.02
CA SER A 91 -8.36 31.59 -38.26
C SER A 91 -7.45 31.70 -37.03
N PHE A 92 -6.15 31.59 -37.25
CA PHE A 92 -5.14 31.79 -36.21
C PHE A 92 -4.59 33.21 -36.33
N LYS A 93 -4.59 33.95 -35.21
CA LYS A 93 -4.06 35.32 -35.14
C LYS A 93 -2.97 35.37 -34.08
N SER A 94 -1.71 35.47 -34.51
CA SER A 94 -0.54 35.50 -33.62
C SER A 94 -0.51 34.37 -32.58
N TYR A 95 -0.95 33.17 -32.97
CA TYR A 95 -1.05 32.02 -32.08
C TYR A 95 0.34 31.42 -31.83
N SER A 96 0.66 31.12 -30.58
CA SER A 96 1.85 30.36 -30.17
C SER A 96 1.50 29.44 -29.01
N THR A 97 2.17 28.30 -28.92
CA THR A 97 1.98 27.32 -27.85
C THR A 97 3.32 26.70 -27.45
N ARG A 98 3.38 26.11 -26.26
CA ARG A 98 4.55 25.42 -25.72
C ARG A 98 4.08 24.14 -25.03
N TYR A 99 4.91 23.10 -25.10
CA TYR A 99 4.76 21.87 -24.34
C TYR A 99 5.22 22.03 -22.89
#